data_AF-A0A1T4KCY3-F1
#
_entry.id   AF-A0A1T4KCY3-F1
#
_cell.length_a   1.000
_cell.length_b   1.000
_cell.length_c   1.000
_cell.angle_alpha   90.00
_cell.angle_beta   90.00
_cell.angle_gamma   90.00
#
_symmetry.space_group_name_H-M   'P 1'
#
loop_
_entity.id
_entity.type
_entity.pdbx_description
1 polymer ?
#
loop_
_entity_poly.entity_id
_entity_poly.type
_entity_poly.pdbx_seq_one_letter_code
_entity_poly.pdbx_strand_id
1 'polypeptide(L)'
;MSEQTIQNELYSNPVQFGKFTCRSLGATTIKDLVQSKEVTGLNIKQCEKISAKKPDVLVLNQNKEIIVFIEMKTPKEFTSSPKKKKAIGQELSVAKKVKAKIYIVLP
;
A
#
# COMPACT_ATOMS: atom_id res chain seq x y z
N MET A 1 19.99 2.56 -10.53
CA MET A 1 19.32 1.65 -9.58
C MET A 1 17.88 1.49 -10.00
N SER A 2 17.31 0.28 -9.88
CA SER A 2 15.88 0.09 -10.15
C SER A 2 15.07 0.59 -8.97
N GLU A 3 13.81 0.98 -9.21
CA GLU A 3 12.85 1.39 -8.17
C GLU A 3 12.72 0.34 -7.06
N GLN A 4 12.75 -0.93 -7.46
CA GLN A 4 12.78 -2.08 -6.57
C GLN A 4 13.98 -2.06 -5.60
N THR A 5 15.14 -1.58 -6.03
CA THR A 5 16.34 -1.47 -5.16
C THR A 5 16.14 -0.40 -4.08
N ILE A 6 15.59 0.76 -4.44
CA ILE A 6 15.36 1.88 -3.50
C ILE A 6 14.23 1.54 -2.51
N GLN A 7 13.16 0.91 -3.00
CA GLN A 7 12.06 0.44 -2.16
C GLN A 7 12.51 -0.65 -1.19
N ASN A 8 13.38 -1.57 -1.64
CA ASN A 8 13.98 -2.55 -0.77
C ASN A 8 14.83 -1.85 0.31
N GLU A 9 15.75 -0.95 -0.02
CA GLU A 9 16.54 -0.27 1.02
C GLU A 9 15.69 0.51 2.05
N LEU A 10 14.63 1.20 1.61
CA LEU A 10 13.80 2.04 2.50
C LEU A 10 12.81 1.26 3.37
N TYR A 11 12.34 0.09 2.92
CA TYR A 11 11.20 -0.59 3.54
C TYR A 11 11.40 -2.08 3.82
N SER A 12 12.61 -2.61 3.58
CA SER A 12 12.98 -4.01 3.79
C SER A 12 12.82 -4.50 5.24
N ASN A 13 12.90 -3.58 6.21
CA ASN A 13 12.55 -3.84 7.61
C ASN A 13 11.28 -3.08 7.99
N PRO A 14 10.23 -3.76 8.52
CA PRO A 14 9.08 -3.07 9.09
C PRO A 14 9.53 -2.09 10.18
N VAL A 15 9.21 -0.81 10.01
CA VAL A 15 9.57 0.23 10.99
C VAL A 15 8.41 0.43 11.94
N GLN A 16 8.63 0.17 13.22
CA GLN A 16 7.66 0.47 14.26
C GLN A 16 7.91 1.88 14.81
N PHE A 17 6.90 2.74 14.74
CA PHE A 17 6.96 4.08 15.30
C PHE A 17 5.76 4.29 16.23
N GLY A 18 6.03 4.20 17.53
CA GLY A 18 4.99 4.23 18.56
C GLY A 18 3.96 3.11 18.38
N LYS A 19 2.70 3.48 18.18
CA LYS A 19 1.56 2.55 18.01
C LYS A 19 1.31 2.12 16.56
N PHE A 20 2.22 2.48 15.66
CA PHE A 20 2.08 2.21 14.23
C PHE A 20 3.23 1.34 13.72
N THR A 21 2.90 0.49 12.75
CA THR A 21 3.84 -0.36 12.05
C THR A 21 3.83 -0.01 10.58
N CYS A 22 4.96 0.48 10.07
CA CYS A 22 5.21 0.67 8.64
C CYS A 22 5.72 -0.64 8.03
N ARG A 23 5.22 -1.03 6.87
CA ARG A 23 5.62 -2.28 6.21
C ARG A 23 5.62 -2.14 4.70
N SER A 24 6.70 -2.61 4.06
CA SER A 24 6.71 -2.95 2.63
C SER A 24 5.93 -4.21 2.35
N LEU A 25 5.17 -4.25 1.25
CA LEU A 25 4.57 -5.51 0.81
C LEU A 25 5.48 -6.32 -0.11
N GLY A 26 6.36 -5.69 -0.90
CA GLY A 26 7.20 -6.38 -1.88
C GLY A 26 6.40 -7.37 -2.74
N ALA A 27 6.65 -8.67 -2.56
CA ALA A 27 5.95 -9.74 -3.29
C ALA A 27 4.60 -10.16 -2.68
N THR A 28 4.33 -9.78 -1.42
CA THR A 28 3.13 -10.14 -0.66
C THR A 28 1.92 -9.30 -1.08
N THR A 29 0.72 -9.88 -1.04
CA THR A 29 -0.53 -9.16 -1.31
C THR A 29 -1.27 -8.83 -0.01
N ILE A 30 -2.21 -7.89 -0.07
CA ILE A 30 -3.09 -7.58 1.08
C ILE A 30 -3.89 -8.83 1.49
N LYS A 31 -4.28 -9.67 0.54
CA LYS A 31 -4.97 -10.93 0.81
C LYS A 31 -4.11 -11.87 1.67
N ASP A 32 -2.84 -12.00 1.34
CA ASP A 32 -1.91 -12.85 2.09
C ASP A 32 -1.77 -12.34 3.54
N LEU A 33 -1.66 -11.01 3.72
CA LEU A 33 -1.58 -10.39 5.04
C LEU A 33 -2.85 -10.59 5.89
N VAL A 34 -4.03 -10.61 5.25
CA VAL A 34 -5.29 -10.92 5.93
C VAL A 34 -5.36 -12.40 6.30
N GLN A 35 -4.89 -13.29 5.41
CA GLN A 35 -4.84 -14.73 5.67
C GLN A 35 -3.86 -15.09 6.81
N SER A 36 -2.72 -14.42 6.89
CA SER A 36 -1.73 -14.60 7.96
C SER A 36 -2.12 -13.89 9.28
N LYS A 37 -3.26 -13.19 9.33
CA LYS A 37 -3.73 -12.38 10.48
C LYS A 37 -2.76 -11.25 10.85
N GLU A 38 -2.01 -10.76 9.88
CA GLU A 38 -1.12 -9.61 10.01
C GLU A 38 -1.83 -8.29 9.69
N VAL A 39 -2.94 -8.35 8.95
CA VAL A 39 -3.88 -7.25 8.75
C VAL A 39 -5.27 -7.67 9.20
N THR A 40 -5.99 -6.77 9.86
CA THR A 40 -7.37 -6.94 10.32
C THR A 40 -8.29 -5.87 9.73
N GLY A 41 -9.59 -5.92 10.04
CA GLY A 41 -10.57 -4.95 9.52
C GLY A 41 -11.04 -5.22 8.08
N LEU A 42 -10.45 -6.24 7.42
CA LEU A 42 -10.82 -6.75 6.10
C LEU A 42 -11.09 -8.26 6.18
N ASN A 43 -12.01 -8.75 5.35
CA ASN A 43 -12.23 -10.18 5.15
C ASN A 43 -11.78 -10.64 3.76
N ILE A 44 -11.66 -11.96 3.57
CA ILE A 44 -11.16 -12.56 2.31
C ILE A 44 -12.02 -12.14 1.11
N LYS A 45 -13.35 -12.11 1.25
CA LYS A 45 -14.28 -11.68 0.19
C LYS A 45 -14.10 -10.21 -0.21
N GLN A 46 -13.75 -9.34 0.73
CA GLN A 46 -13.39 -7.94 0.44
C GLN A 46 -12.05 -7.87 -0.29
N CYS A 47 -11.09 -8.74 0.08
CA CYS A 47 -9.81 -8.86 -0.60
C CYS A 47 -9.95 -9.34 -2.04
N GLU A 48 -10.90 -10.20 -2.37
CA GLU A 48 -11.15 -10.63 -3.76
C GLU A 48 -11.58 -9.48 -4.68
N LYS A 49 -12.22 -8.44 -4.13
CA LYS A 49 -12.62 -7.23 -4.87
C LYS A 49 -11.50 -6.22 -5.01
N ILE A 50 -10.41 -6.42 -4.28
CA ILE A 50 -9.16 -5.70 -4.41
C ILE A 50 -8.36 -6.58 -5.38
N SER A 51 -8.15 -6.10 -6.60
CA SER A 51 -7.24 -6.74 -7.56
C SER A 51 -5.94 -7.17 -6.85
N ALA A 52 -5.17 -8.14 -7.37
CA ALA A 52 -3.88 -8.61 -6.83
C ALA A 52 -2.76 -7.53 -6.76
N LYS A 53 -3.16 -6.27 -6.68
CA LYS A 53 -2.44 -5.07 -6.33
C LYS A 53 -1.65 -5.27 -5.04
N LYS A 54 -0.41 -4.84 -5.12
CA LYS A 54 0.58 -4.84 -4.05
C LYS A 54 0.95 -3.38 -3.85
N PRO A 55 0.28 -2.64 -2.94
CA PRO A 55 0.79 -1.33 -2.56
C PRO A 55 2.23 -1.45 -2.11
N ASP A 56 3.04 -0.44 -2.37
CA ASP A 56 4.44 -0.49 -1.97
C ASP A 56 4.55 -0.55 -0.44
N VAL A 57 3.80 0.32 0.26
CA VAL A 57 3.88 0.44 1.72
C VAL A 57 2.51 0.63 2.38
N LEU A 58 2.32 -0.06 3.50
CA LEU A 58 1.18 0.12 4.40
C LEU A 58 1.65 0.57 5.79
N VAL A 59 0.84 1.41 6.43
CA VAL A 59 0.97 1.72 7.86
C VAL A 59 -0.24 1.17 8.59
N LEU A 60 0.03 0.30 9.56
CA LEU A 60 -0.95 -0.34 10.41
C LEU A 60 -0.99 0.33 11.79
N ASN A 61 -2.15 0.36 12.43
CA ASN A 61 -2.23 0.68 13.87
C ASN A 61 -1.98 -0.57 14.73
N GLN A 62 -2.01 -0.40 16.05
CA GLN A 62 -1.92 -1.47 17.04
C GLN A 62 -2.96 -2.60 16.87
N ASN A 63 -4.11 -2.32 16.25
CA ASN A 63 -5.15 -3.31 15.96
C ASN A 63 -4.88 -4.06 14.65
N LYS A 64 -3.80 -3.75 13.93
CA LYS A 64 -3.46 -4.24 12.59
C LYS A 64 -4.40 -3.76 11.48
N GLU A 65 -5.11 -2.66 11.69
CA GLU A 65 -5.93 -2.02 10.67
C GLU A 65 -5.08 -1.10 9.81
N ILE A 66 -5.34 -1.06 8.51
CA ILE A 66 -4.65 -0.18 7.56
C ILE A 66 -5.09 1.26 7.80
N ILE A 67 -4.15 2.12 8.17
CA ILE A 67 -4.38 3.57 8.37
C ILE A 67 -3.84 4.38 7.21
N VAL A 68 -2.66 4.04 6.71
CA VAL A 68 -2.03 4.74 5.56
C VAL A 68 -1.75 3.74 4.46
N PHE A 69 -2.09 4.13 3.22
CA PHE A 69 -1.76 3.42 1.99
C PHE A 69 -0.83 4.32 1.17
N ILE A 70 0.37 3.83 0.88
CA ILE A 70 1.40 4.60 0.18
C ILE A 70 1.76 3.87 -1.10
N GLU A 71 1.70 4.61 -2.20
CA GLU A 71 2.09 4.14 -3.53
C GLU A 71 3.21 5.04 -4.08
N MET A 72 4.28 4.43 -4.56
CA MET A 72 5.33 5.08 -5.33
C MET A 72 5.06 4.87 -6.81
N LYS A 73 5.17 5.94 -7.59
CA LYS A 73 5.05 5.90 -9.04
C LYS A 73 6.35 6.34 -9.66
N THR A 74 6.67 5.79 -10.82
CA THR A 74 7.82 6.28 -11.58
C THR A 74 7.58 7.71 -12.07
N PRO A 75 8.64 8.53 -12.21
CA PRO A 75 8.53 9.85 -12.81
C PRO A 75 7.88 9.83 -14.20
N LYS A 76 8.04 8.73 -14.96
CA LYS A 76 7.44 8.51 -16.28
C LYS A 76 5.92 8.41 -16.23
N GLU A 77 5.37 7.76 -15.21
CA GLU A 77 3.94 7.63 -14.95
C GLU A 77 3.34 8.91 -14.35
N PHE A 78 4.20 9.74 -13.74
CA PHE A 78 3.87 11.03 -13.14
C PHE A 78 4.24 12.23 -14.03
N THR A 79 4.24 12.07 -15.36
CA THR A 79 4.67 13.12 -16.30
C THR A 79 3.59 14.17 -16.61
N SER A 80 2.38 13.76 -17.00
CA SER A 80 1.33 14.68 -17.46
C SER A 80 0.10 14.69 -16.56
N SER A 81 -0.61 15.83 -16.47
CA SER A 81 -1.80 15.99 -15.62
C SER A 81 -2.87 14.90 -15.84
N PRO A 82 -3.17 14.44 -17.07
CA PRO A 82 -4.11 13.34 -17.29
C PRO A 82 -3.60 11.99 -16.77
N LYS A 83 -2.31 11.69 -16.97
CA LYS A 83 -1.69 10.45 -16.48
C LYS A 83 -1.66 10.39 -14.96
N LYS A 84 -1.31 11.51 -14.30
CA LYS A 84 -1.37 11.66 -12.84
C LYS A 84 -2.76 11.37 -12.30
N LYS A 85 -3.80 12.01 -12.86
CA LYS A 85 -5.19 11.79 -12.41
C LYS A 85 -5.63 10.33 -12.56
N LYS A 86 -5.28 9.69 -13.68
CA LYS A 86 -5.61 8.28 -13.93
C LYS A 86 -4.89 7.36 -12.93
N ALA A 87 -3.60 7.55 -12.72
CA ALA A 87 -2.80 6.76 -11.79
C ALA A 87 -3.32 6.92 -10.34
N ILE A 88 -3.51 8.16 -9.89
CA ILE A 88 -4.05 8.47 -8.54
C ILE A 88 -5.44 7.85 -8.36
N GLY A 89 -6.33 7.98 -9.36
CA GLY A 89 -7.71 7.51 -9.25
C GLY A 89 -7.85 5.99 -9.13
N GLN A 90 -7.05 5.25 -9.89
CA GLN A 90 -7.07 3.78 -9.85
C GLN A 90 -6.67 3.26 -8.47
N GLU A 91 -5.62 3.81 -7.89
CA GLU A 91 -5.09 3.41 -6.58
C GLU A 91 -5.93 3.95 -5.42
N LEU A 92 -6.51 5.14 -5.54
CA LEU A 92 -7.44 5.68 -4.55
C LEU A 92 -8.67 4.76 -4.34
N SER A 93 -9.15 4.13 -5.41
CA SER A 93 -10.22 3.13 -5.32
C SER A 93 -9.80 1.93 -4.47
N VAL A 94 -8.55 1.49 -4.58
CA VAL A 94 -7.99 0.40 -3.77
C VAL A 94 -7.84 0.85 -2.31
N ALA A 95 -7.25 2.03 -2.07
CA ALA A 95 -7.09 2.62 -0.74
C ALA A 95 -8.43 2.70 0.03
N LYS A 96 -9.51 3.08 -0.66
CA LYS A 96 -10.87 3.09 -0.10
C LYS A 96 -11.38 1.70 0.26
N LYS A 97 -11.18 0.70 -0.62
CA LYS A 97 -11.61 -0.68 -0.38
C LYS A 97 -10.91 -1.31 0.82
N VAL A 98 -9.65 -0.95 1.05
CA VAL A 98 -8.87 -1.40 2.21
C VAL A 98 -9.13 -0.57 3.48
N LYS A 99 -10.03 0.41 3.40
CA LYS A 99 -10.43 1.32 4.50
C LYS A 99 -9.28 2.18 5.05
N ALA A 100 -8.27 2.47 4.22
CA ALA A 100 -7.20 3.38 4.60
C ALA A 100 -7.79 4.78 4.89
N LYS A 101 -7.30 5.41 5.96
CA LYS A 101 -7.71 6.77 6.33
C LYS A 101 -6.94 7.83 5.55
N ILE A 102 -5.70 7.50 5.17
CA ILE A 102 -4.78 8.38 4.44
C ILE A 102 -4.26 7.61 3.23
N TYR A 103 -4.24 8.30 2.09
CA TYR A 103 -3.68 7.79 0.84
C TYR A 103 -2.61 8.76 0.35
N ILE A 104 -1.39 8.26 0.12
CA ILE A 104 -0.22 9.03 -0.29
C ILE A 104 0.28 8.49 -1.62
N VAL A 105 0.60 9.40 -2.55
CA VAL A 105 1.24 9.07 -3.82
C VAL A 105 2.53 9.87 -3.93
N LEU A 106 3.64 9.17 -4.17
CA LEU A 106 4.94 9.77 -4.35
C LEU A 106 5.44 9.55 -5.78
N PRO A 107 6.02 10.58 -6.43
CA PRO A 107 6.62 10.48 -7.77
C PRO A 107 8.05 9.91 -7.77
#